data_AF-A0A3M2CPQ0-F1
#
_entry.id   AF-A0A3M2CPQ0-F1
#
_cell.length_a   1.000
_cell.length_b   1.000
_cell.length_c   1.000
_cell.angle_alpha   90.00
_cell.angle_beta   90.00
_cell.angle_gamma   90.00
#
_symmetry.space_group_name_H-M   'P 1'
#
loop_
_entity.id
_entity.type
_entity.pdbx_description
1 polymer ?
#
loop_
_entity_poly.entity_id
_entity_poly.type
_entity_poly.pdbx_seq_one_letter_code
_entity_poly.pdbx_strand_id
1 'polypeptide(L)' 'TWRGTQPLTLPTGEERTFLADGDTVIIRGWCEREGARRIGFGECRGTVTPAE' A
#
# COMPACT_ATOMS: atom_id res chain seq x y z
N THR A 1 0.93 4.84 -11.37
CA THR A 1 1.88 5.80 -11.98
C THR A 1 1.71 5.94 -13.49
N TRP A 2 0.51 5.72 -14.06
CA TRP A 2 0.25 5.81 -15.50
C TRP A 2 1.28 5.08 -16.40
N ARG A 3 1.44 3.76 -16.19
CA ARG A 3 2.50 2.94 -16.82
C ARG A 3 3.93 3.49 -16.61
N GLY A 4 4.17 4.13 -15.46
CA GLY A 4 5.45 4.72 -15.09
C GLY A 4 5.68 6.16 -15.56
N THR A 5 4.77 6.77 -16.34
CA THR A 5 4.95 8.14 -16.83
C THR A 5 4.57 9.23 -15.83
N GLN A 6 3.90 8.85 -14.73
CA GLN A 6 3.52 9.74 -13.65
C GLN A 6 3.94 9.13 -12.30
N PRO A 7 5.16 9.40 -11.82
CA PRO A 7 5.65 8.89 -10.54
C PRO A 7 4.73 9.25 -9.36
N LEU A 8 4.70 8.37 -8.35
CA LEU A 8 4.01 8.61 -7.09
C LEU A 8 5.04 9.08 -6.06
N THR A 9 4.84 10.25 -5.48
CA THR A 9 5.63 10.72 -4.32
C THR A 9 5.04 10.14 -3.04
N LEU A 10 5.87 9.43 -2.27
CA LEU A 10 5.52 8.90 -0.96
C LEU A 10 5.64 10.00 0.12
N PRO A 11 5.00 9.83 1.29
CA PRO A 11 5.14 10.77 2.41
C PRO A 11 6.58 10.98 2.90
N THR A 12 7.47 10.02 2.62
CA THR A 12 8.91 10.08 2.88
C THR A 12 9.66 11.00 1.90
N GLY A 13 9.01 11.46 0.84
CA GLY A 13 9.62 12.23 -0.27
C GLY A 13 10.19 11.35 -1.38
N GLU A 14 10.23 10.03 -1.20
CA GLU A 14 10.67 9.11 -2.25
C GLU A 14 9.67 9.04 -3.40
N GLU A 15 10.16 8.85 -4.63
CA GLU A 15 9.31 8.58 -5.78
C GLU A 15 9.31 7.08 -6.12
N ARG A 16 8.14 6.57 -6.53
CA ARG A 16 7.96 5.21 -7.03
C ARG A 16 7.14 5.21 -8.32
N THR A 17 7.56 4.40 -9.29
CA THR A 17 6.76 4.08 -10.48
C THR A 17 6.19 2.66 -10.40
N PHE A 18 6.98 1.73 -9.90
CA PHE A 18 6.62 0.35 -9.53
C PHE A 18 7.23 0.02 -8.17
N LEU A 19 6.94 -1.17 -7.65
CA LEU A 19 7.56 -1.66 -6.42
C LEU A 19 9.03 -1.99 -6.67
N ALA A 20 9.88 -1.70 -5.68
CA ALA A 20 11.27 -2.09 -5.61
C ALA A 20 11.49 -3.16 -4.52
N ASP A 21 12.65 -3.82 -4.57
CA ASP A 21 13.05 -4.76 -3.52
C ASP A 21 13.08 -4.06 -2.16
N GLY A 22 12.51 -4.72 -1.15
CA GLY A 22 12.34 -4.18 0.19
C GLY A 22 11.05 -3.39 0.39
N ASP A 23 10.35 -2.98 -0.67
CA ASP A 23 9.06 -2.30 -0.52
C ASP A 23 8.04 -3.24 0.14
N THR A 24 7.28 -2.72 1.10
CA THR A 24 6.22 -3.44 1.79
C THR A 24 4.88 -2.78 1.52
N VAL A 25 3.92 -3.57 1.03
CA VAL A 25 2.54 -3.14 0.79
C VAL A 25 1.64 -3.68 1.90
N ILE A 26 0.82 -2.82 2.49
CA ILE A 26 -0.17 -3.19 3.50
C ILE A 26 -1.55 -2.72 3.01
N ILE A 27 -2.44 -3.67 2.77
CA ILE A 27 -3.85 -3.39 2.41
C ILE A 27 -4.69 -3.54 3.67
N ARG A 28 -5.50 -2.52 3.96
CA ARG A 28 -6.46 -2.49 5.08
C ARG A 28 -7.83 -2.09 4.55
N GLY A 29 -8.86 -2.73 5.08
CA GLY A 29 -10.25 -2.44 4.74
C GLY A 29 -11.16 -2.61 5.94
N TRP A 30 -12.24 -1.83 5.98
CA TRP A 30 -13.25 -1.91 7.02
C TRP A 30 -14.58 -1.33 6.56
N CYS A 31 -15.65 -1.78 7.21
CA CYS A 31 -16.96 -1.14 7.12
C CYS A 31 -17.22 -0.32 8.39
N GLU A 32 -17.81 0.85 8.20
CA GLU A 32 -18.16 1.76 9.29
C GLU A 32 -19.51 2.42 9.00
N ARG A 33 -20.30 2.61 10.07
CA ARG A 33 -21.58 3.31 10.04
C ARG A 33 -21.74 4.03 11.37
N GLU A 34 -22.30 5.25 11.34
CA GLU A 34 -22.59 6.02 12.55
C GLU A 34 -23.39 5.19 13.56
N GLY A 35 -23.02 5.30 14.85
CA GLY A 35 -23.64 4.56 15.94
C GLY A 35 -23.32 3.06 15.99
N ALA A 36 -22.56 2.51 15.03
CA ALA A 36 -22.12 1.12 15.03
C ALA A 36 -20.60 1.02 15.25
N ARG A 37 -20.13 -0.09 15.82
CA ARG A 37 -18.69 -0.37 15.84
C ARG A 37 -18.20 -0.67 14.43
N ARG A 38 -17.01 -0.15 14.12
CA ARG A 38 -16.26 -0.50 12.92
C ARG A 38 -15.94 -2.00 12.87
N ILE A 39 -16.07 -2.60 11.70
CA ILE A 39 -15.73 -4.00 11.42
C ILE A 39 -14.57 -4.02 10.44
N GLY A 40 -13.39 -4.46 10.91
CA GLY A 40 -12.16 -4.50 10.13
C GLY A 40 -11.81 -5.90 9.66
N PHE A 41 -11.12 -5.98 8.51
CA PHE A 41 -10.57 -7.22 7.96
C PHE A 41 -9.16 -7.56 8.49
N GLY A 42 -8.57 -6.68 9.31
CA GLY A 42 -7.16 -6.76 9.70
C GLY A 42 -6.24 -6.24 8.60
N GLU A 43 -5.03 -6.79 8.52
CA GLU A 43 -3.99 -6.40 7.57
C GLU A 43 -3.71 -7.55 6.58
N CYS A 44 -3.66 -7.23 5.30
CA CYS A 44 -3.02 -8.07 4.29
C CYS A 44 -1.69 -7.43 3.92
N ARG A 45 -0.57 -8.10 4.24
CA ARG A 45 0.79 -7.56 4.11
C ARG A 45 1.66 -8.45 3.23
N GLY A 46 2.45 -7.82 2.37
CA GLY A 46 3.51 -8.48 1.61
C GLY A 46 4.71 -7.57 1.41
N THR A 47 5.91 -8.16 1.36
CA THR A 47 7.17 -7.47 1.10
C THR A 47 7.80 -8.05 -0.16
N VAL A 48 8.27 -7.20 -1.08
CA VAL A 48 8.99 -7.64 -2.27
C VAL A 48 10.41 -8.00 -1.86
N THR A 49 10.82 -9.24 -2.10
CA THR A 49 12.21 -9.68 -1.92
C THR A 49 12.95 -9.61 -3.25
N PRO A 50 14.28 -9.43 -3.23
CA PRO A 50 15.10 -9.55 -4.43
C PRO A 50 14.86 -10.86 -5.18
N ALA A 51 15.05 -10.81 -6.49
CA ALA A 51 15.08 -11.99 -7.33
C ALA A 51 16.33 -12.85 -7.03
N GLU A 52 16.24 -14.14 -7.34
CA GLU A 52 17.37 -15.11 -7.27
C GLU A 52 18.19 -15.13 -8.56
#